data_AF-A0A7J5A9K8-F1
#
_entry.id   AF-A0A7J5A9K8-F1
#
_cell.length_a   1.000
_cell.length_b   1.000
_cell.length_c   1.000
_cell.angle_alpha   90.00
_cell.angle_beta   90.00
_cell.angle_gamma   90.00
#
_symmetry.space_group_name_H-M   'P 1'
#
loop_
_entity.id
_entity.type
_entity.pdbx_description
1 polymer ?
#
loop_
_entity_poly.entity_id
_entity_poly.type
_entity_poly.pdbx_seq_one_letter_code
_entity_poly.pdbx_strand_id
1 'polypeptide(L)'
;MKKVILIILVVVFQSCSSQKKRKITGKSPFQIEMNTEFKDASKSPLTKKGLRNFKGLDFFPISEAYIVRAKLTKTPDAPTFNFPTTTDRVAVYKKYGIVSFKINGKDFKLAIYRDEHPEPKYKDNLFLPFLDNTNGKTSYEGGRFIDVLVTDENEDGTITIDFNKAYNPYCAYSDRYSCPITPRDNYLDTEIKAGVMAYKKP
;
A
#
# COMPACT_ATOMS: atom_id res chain seq x y z
N MET A 1 -13.50 38.48 69.46
CA MET A 1 -12.43 38.18 68.47
C MET A 1 -12.80 36.90 67.72
N LYS A 2 -13.54 36.99 66.61
CA LYS A 2 -13.97 35.82 65.82
C LYS A 2 -13.01 35.64 64.64
N LYS A 3 -12.25 34.55 64.63
CA LYS A 3 -11.35 34.18 63.52
C LYS A 3 -12.20 33.65 62.37
N VAL A 4 -12.20 34.34 61.25
CA VAL A 4 -12.78 33.86 59.98
C VAL A 4 -11.74 32.98 59.31
N ILE A 5 -12.01 31.68 59.22
CA ILE A 5 -11.17 30.74 58.46
C ILE A 5 -11.72 30.74 57.03
N LEU A 6 -10.96 31.34 56.13
CA LEU A 6 -11.23 31.35 54.70
C LEU A 6 -10.83 29.97 54.11
N ILE A 7 -11.81 29.11 53.86
CA ILE A 7 -11.60 27.84 53.18
C ILE A 7 -11.45 28.13 51.68
N ILE A 8 -10.22 28.11 51.19
CA ILE A 8 -9.91 28.17 49.76
C ILE A 8 -10.28 26.81 49.15
N LEU A 9 -11.38 26.80 48.40
CA LEU A 9 -11.84 25.64 47.63
C LEU A 9 -10.95 25.50 46.39
N VAL A 10 -9.90 24.68 46.49
CA VAL A 10 -9.04 24.32 45.35
C VAL A 10 -9.82 23.37 44.46
N VAL A 11 -10.49 23.91 43.44
CA VAL A 11 -11.10 23.11 42.36
C VAL A 11 -9.96 22.61 41.47
N VAL A 12 -9.51 21.39 41.74
CA VAL A 12 -8.57 20.68 40.87
C VAL A 12 -9.32 20.27 39.60
N PHE A 13 -9.15 21.04 38.52
CA PHE A 13 -9.54 20.62 37.18
C PHE A 13 -8.66 19.42 36.76
N GLN A 14 -9.09 18.22 37.13
CA GLN A 14 -8.60 16.96 36.56
C GLN A 14 -9.03 16.91 35.09
N SER A 15 -8.30 17.60 34.22
CA SER A 15 -8.29 17.35 32.78
C SER A 15 -7.67 15.98 32.53
N CYS A 16 -8.45 14.93 32.72
CA CYS A 16 -8.14 13.58 32.27
C CYS A 16 -9.16 13.15 31.22
N SER A 17 -8.94 13.60 29.98
CA SER A 17 -9.39 12.84 28.82
C SER A 17 -8.19 12.57 27.92
N SER A 18 -7.27 11.76 28.43
CA SER A 18 -6.43 10.96 27.55
C SER A 18 -7.35 9.97 26.84
N GLN A 19 -7.89 10.36 25.68
CA GLN A 19 -8.28 9.38 24.69
C GLN A 19 -7.03 8.53 24.48
N LYS A 20 -6.99 7.34 25.09
CA LYS A 20 -5.96 6.33 24.83
C LYS A 20 -5.88 6.21 23.32
N LYS A 21 -4.92 6.89 22.69
CA LYS A 21 -4.73 6.84 21.23
C LYS A 21 -4.49 5.38 20.92
N ARG A 22 -5.52 4.72 20.41
CA ARG A 22 -5.55 3.28 20.17
C ARG A 22 -4.28 2.91 19.41
N LYS A 23 -3.40 2.11 20.04
CA LYS A 23 -2.07 1.78 19.55
C LYS A 23 -2.19 1.32 18.10
N ILE A 24 -1.44 1.96 17.21
CA ILE A 24 -1.43 1.60 15.79
C ILE A 24 -0.77 0.22 15.68
N THR A 25 -1.45 -0.71 15.03
CA THR A 25 -1.04 -2.11 14.92
C THR A 25 -0.25 -2.35 13.65
N GLY A 26 0.77 -3.19 13.70
CA GLY A 26 1.57 -3.60 12.55
C GLY A 26 2.83 -4.33 13.01
N LYS A 27 3.36 -5.21 12.16
CA LYS A 27 4.58 -6.00 12.42
C LYS A 27 5.81 -5.48 11.68
N SER A 28 5.65 -4.49 10.80
CA SER A 28 6.73 -3.80 10.09
C SER A 28 6.44 -2.29 9.99
N PRO A 29 7.46 -1.46 9.68
CA PRO A 29 7.27 -0.02 9.43
C PRO A 29 6.17 0.26 8.40
N PHE A 30 6.16 -0.48 7.29
CA PHE A 30 5.14 -0.38 6.25
C PHE A 30 3.72 -0.62 6.77
N GLN A 31 3.51 -1.70 7.55
CA GLN A 31 2.18 -2.00 8.11
C GLN A 31 1.72 -0.92 9.10
N ILE A 32 2.63 -0.37 9.89
CA ILE A 32 2.35 0.70 10.85
C ILE A 32 2.00 2.00 10.11
N GLU A 33 2.80 2.37 9.12
CA GLU A 33 2.57 3.56 8.29
C GLU A 33 1.21 3.49 7.60
N MET A 34 0.93 2.39 6.90
CA MET A 34 -0.34 2.21 6.19
C MET A 34 -1.55 2.26 7.15
N ASN A 35 -1.48 1.58 8.30
CA ASN A 35 -2.55 1.66 9.29
C ASN A 35 -2.68 3.06 9.93
N THR A 36 -1.59 3.83 9.98
CA THR A 36 -1.62 5.23 10.42
C THR A 36 -2.40 6.08 9.43
N GLU A 37 -2.08 5.98 8.14
CA GLU A 37 -2.76 6.74 7.08
C GLU A 37 -4.24 6.38 6.97
N PHE A 38 -4.56 5.08 7.04
CA PHE A 38 -5.95 4.62 6.95
C PHE A 38 -6.82 5.07 8.13
N LYS A 39 -6.20 5.37 9.28
CA LYS A 39 -6.88 5.90 10.47
C LYS A 39 -7.01 7.42 10.44
N ASP A 40 -6.21 8.12 9.65
CA ASP A 40 -6.28 9.57 9.48
C ASP A 40 -7.45 9.94 8.56
N ALA A 41 -8.48 10.57 9.11
CA ALA A 41 -9.69 10.96 8.36
C ALA A 41 -9.41 11.88 7.17
N SER A 42 -8.31 12.63 7.17
CA SER A 42 -7.93 13.53 6.08
C SER A 42 -7.27 12.82 4.90
N LYS A 43 -6.74 11.60 5.11
CA LYS A 43 -6.00 10.82 4.11
C LYS A 43 -6.69 9.51 3.74
N SER A 44 -7.52 8.97 4.63
CA SER A 44 -8.05 7.62 4.54
C SER A 44 -8.87 7.37 3.26
N PRO A 45 -8.60 6.26 2.55
CA PRO A 45 -9.43 5.83 1.42
C PRO A 45 -10.75 5.18 1.85
N LEU A 46 -10.94 4.94 3.15
CA LEU A 46 -12.15 4.31 3.67
C LEU A 46 -13.38 5.21 3.51
N THR A 47 -14.55 4.59 3.44
CA THR A 47 -15.82 5.31 3.61
C THR A 47 -15.94 5.86 5.03
N LYS A 48 -16.82 6.85 5.27
CA LYS A 48 -17.09 7.35 6.64
C LYS A 48 -17.49 6.22 7.60
N LYS A 49 -18.26 5.24 7.13
CA LYS A 49 -18.65 4.05 7.90
C LYS A 49 -17.45 3.12 8.15
N GLY A 50 -16.63 2.89 7.13
CA GLY A 50 -15.38 2.11 7.23
C GLY A 50 -14.42 2.68 8.26
N LEU A 51 -14.19 3.99 8.22
CA LEU A 51 -13.29 4.67 9.13
C LEU A 51 -13.74 4.58 10.60
N ARG A 52 -15.04 4.74 10.89
CA ARG A 52 -15.58 4.63 12.26
C ARG A 52 -15.30 3.27 12.90
N ASN A 53 -15.31 2.21 12.09
CA ASN A 53 -15.11 0.83 12.55
C ASN A 53 -13.70 0.31 12.34
N PHE A 54 -12.79 1.13 11.79
CA PHE A 54 -11.45 0.71 11.40
C PHE A 54 -10.60 0.34 12.62
N LYS A 55 -10.04 -0.87 12.60
CA LYS A 55 -9.14 -1.38 13.64
C LYS A 55 -7.70 -1.57 13.15
N GLY A 56 -7.49 -1.45 11.84
CA GLY A 56 -6.29 -1.86 11.13
C GLY A 56 -6.68 -2.68 9.90
N LEU A 57 -5.81 -2.71 8.91
CA LEU A 57 -5.86 -3.64 7.79
C LEU A 57 -5.34 -5.02 8.23
N ASP A 58 -5.85 -6.05 7.58
CA ASP A 58 -5.32 -7.40 7.70
C ASP A 58 -4.17 -7.60 6.72
N PHE A 59 -3.10 -8.24 7.19
CA PHE A 59 -1.90 -8.54 6.41
C PHE A 59 -1.57 -10.01 6.51
N PHE A 60 -1.00 -10.56 5.45
CA PHE A 60 -0.33 -11.85 5.52
C PHE A 60 0.89 -11.76 6.47
N PRO A 61 1.33 -12.89 7.06
CA PRO A 61 2.59 -12.93 7.80
C PRO A 61 3.76 -12.46 6.93
N ILE A 62 4.68 -11.69 7.53
CA ILE A 62 5.91 -11.27 6.86
C ILE A 62 6.78 -12.50 6.61
N SER A 63 7.34 -12.60 5.40
CA SER A 63 8.25 -13.67 5.04
C SER A 63 9.35 -13.18 4.10
N GLU A 64 10.59 -13.53 4.42
CA GLU A 64 11.77 -13.21 3.60
C GLU A 64 11.76 -13.95 2.25
N ALA A 65 11.05 -15.08 2.15
CA ALA A 65 10.89 -15.80 0.88
C ALA A 65 10.13 -14.98 -0.20
N TYR A 66 9.46 -13.90 0.22
CA TYR A 66 8.74 -12.96 -0.64
C TYR A 66 9.49 -11.63 -0.83
N ILE A 67 10.76 -11.56 -0.42
CA ILE A 67 11.69 -10.49 -0.77
C ILE A 67 12.62 -11.03 -1.85
N VAL A 68 12.43 -10.58 -3.09
CA VAL A 68 13.16 -11.13 -4.24
C VAL A 68 14.13 -10.12 -4.83
N ARG A 69 15.31 -10.61 -5.24
CA ARG A 69 16.24 -9.87 -6.09
C ARG A 69 15.91 -10.21 -7.55
N ALA A 70 15.33 -9.25 -8.28
CA ALA A 70 14.89 -9.44 -9.65
C ALA A 70 15.89 -8.87 -10.64
N LYS A 71 16.18 -9.56 -11.74
CA LYS A 71 16.92 -8.98 -12.87
C LYS A 71 16.03 -7.97 -13.58
N LEU A 72 16.47 -6.71 -13.69
CA LEU A 72 15.76 -5.67 -14.40
C LEU A 72 16.26 -5.57 -15.85
N THR A 73 15.35 -5.73 -16.81
CA THR A 73 15.62 -5.44 -18.22
C THR A 73 14.88 -4.16 -18.60
N LYS A 74 15.61 -3.04 -18.69
CA LYS A 74 15.04 -1.72 -18.99
C LYS A 74 14.49 -1.64 -20.42
N THR A 75 13.47 -0.82 -20.62
CA THR A 75 12.85 -0.56 -21.92
C THR A 75 12.83 0.94 -22.24
N PRO A 76 14.00 1.57 -22.48
CA PRO A 76 14.11 3.01 -22.66
C PRO A 76 13.31 3.53 -23.86
N ASP A 77 13.14 2.72 -24.89
CA ASP A 77 12.43 3.08 -26.12
C ASP A 77 10.94 2.66 -26.10
N ALA A 78 10.42 2.20 -24.96
CA ALA A 78 9.01 1.87 -24.85
C ALA A 78 8.13 3.10 -25.11
N PRO A 79 7.04 2.97 -25.90
CA PRO A 79 6.09 4.07 -26.04
C PRO A 79 5.37 4.33 -24.72
N THR A 80 4.90 5.56 -24.56
CA THR A 80 3.94 5.87 -23.50
C THR A 80 2.57 5.35 -23.89
N PHE A 81 1.73 5.08 -22.89
CA PHE A 81 0.36 4.63 -23.10
C PHE A 81 -0.54 5.12 -21.97
N ASN A 82 -1.83 5.18 -22.28
CA ASN A 82 -2.86 5.47 -21.30
C ASN A 82 -3.08 4.23 -20.43
N PHE A 83 -2.67 4.30 -19.17
CA PHE A 83 -2.87 3.20 -18.23
C PHE A 83 -4.37 3.09 -17.93
N PRO A 84 -5.04 1.97 -18.27
CA PRO A 84 -6.48 1.86 -18.09
C PRO A 84 -6.86 2.00 -16.62
N THR A 85 -7.95 2.71 -16.34
CA THR A 85 -8.50 2.81 -14.99
C THR A 85 -9.96 2.36 -14.96
N THR A 86 -10.53 2.24 -13.75
CA THR A 86 -11.93 1.85 -13.55
C THR A 86 -12.94 2.96 -13.90
N THR A 87 -12.48 4.16 -14.28
CA THR A 87 -13.33 5.28 -14.74
C THR A 87 -12.67 5.95 -15.96
N ASP A 88 -13.19 7.09 -16.40
CA ASP A 88 -12.62 7.84 -17.54
C ASP A 88 -11.30 8.58 -17.22
N ARG A 89 -10.76 8.46 -16.00
CA ARG A 89 -9.49 9.10 -15.65
C ARG A 89 -8.36 8.37 -16.36
N VAL A 90 -7.49 9.11 -17.01
CA VAL A 90 -6.32 8.56 -17.68
C VAL A 90 -5.05 9.03 -16.99
N ALA A 91 -4.13 8.10 -16.74
CA ALA A 91 -2.77 8.42 -16.35
C ALA A 91 -1.81 7.88 -17.42
N VAL A 92 -0.83 8.70 -17.81
CA VAL A 92 0.11 8.35 -18.87
C VAL A 92 1.31 7.66 -18.24
N TYR A 93 1.55 6.42 -18.66
CA TYR A 93 2.64 5.60 -18.14
C TYR A 93 3.56 5.16 -19.27
N LYS A 94 4.79 4.83 -18.89
CA LYS A 94 5.76 4.15 -19.74
C LYS A 94 6.16 2.83 -19.08
N LYS A 95 6.36 1.78 -19.90
CA LYS A 95 7.00 0.56 -19.41
C LYS A 95 8.46 0.89 -19.09
N TYR A 96 8.82 0.82 -17.82
CA TYR A 96 10.19 1.09 -17.35
C TYR A 96 11.10 -0.10 -17.63
N GLY A 97 10.58 -1.31 -17.47
CA GLY A 97 11.27 -2.54 -17.81
C GLY A 97 10.47 -3.79 -17.51
N ILE A 98 11.15 -4.93 -17.63
CA ILE A 98 10.67 -6.24 -17.18
C ILE A 98 11.55 -6.72 -16.04
N VAL A 99 10.95 -7.05 -14.91
CA VAL A 99 11.62 -7.67 -13.77
C VAL A 99 11.46 -9.18 -13.85
N SER A 100 12.57 -9.93 -13.84
CA SER A 100 12.60 -11.39 -13.88
C SER A 100 13.16 -11.94 -12.58
N PHE A 101 12.45 -12.84 -11.90
CA PHE A 101 12.82 -13.35 -10.58
C PHE A 101 12.32 -14.77 -10.35
N LYS A 102 12.72 -15.36 -9.23
CA LYS A 102 12.23 -16.67 -8.79
C LYS A 102 11.48 -16.57 -7.46
N ILE A 103 10.39 -17.29 -7.34
CA ILE A 103 9.71 -17.56 -6.06
C ILE A 103 9.46 -19.06 -6.01
N ASN A 104 9.84 -19.71 -4.90
CA ASN A 104 9.72 -21.16 -4.71
C ASN A 104 10.31 -21.97 -5.89
N GLY A 105 11.45 -21.53 -6.44
CA GLY A 105 12.14 -22.18 -7.55
C GLY A 105 11.54 -21.95 -8.95
N LYS A 106 10.32 -21.41 -9.07
CA LYS A 106 9.66 -21.10 -10.35
C LYS A 106 10.04 -19.70 -10.82
N ASP A 107 10.33 -19.58 -12.11
CA ASP A 107 10.65 -18.30 -12.76
C ASP A 107 9.38 -17.51 -13.08
N PHE A 108 9.44 -16.21 -12.82
CA PHE A 108 8.36 -15.26 -13.10
C PHE A 108 8.91 -13.99 -13.73
N LYS A 109 8.02 -13.28 -14.43
CA LYS A 109 8.29 -11.98 -15.03
C LYS A 109 7.11 -11.06 -14.79
N LEU A 110 7.39 -9.79 -14.50
CA LEU A 110 6.39 -8.73 -14.43
C LEU A 110 6.92 -7.50 -15.17
N ALA A 111 6.04 -6.78 -15.85
CA ALA A 111 6.35 -5.44 -16.32
C ALA A 111 6.26 -4.46 -15.15
N ILE A 112 7.23 -3.56 -15.08
CA ILE A 112 7.24 -2.44 -14.12
C ILE A 112 7.12 -1.13 -14.90
N TYR A 113 6.36 -0.19 -14.37
CA TYR A 113 5.96 1.02 -15.09
C TYR A 113 6.41 2.27 -14.35
N ARG A 114 6.50 3.38 -15.09
CA ARG A 114 6.76 4.71 -14.52
C ARG A 114 5.68 5.67 -15.01
N ASP A 115 5.17 6.49 -14.11
CA ASP A 115 4.34 7.63 -14.47
C ASP A 115 5.18 8.63 -15.27
N GLU A 116 4.68 9.11 -16.40
CA GLU A 116 5.37 10.10 -17.24
C GLU A 116 5.32 11.51 -16.62
N HIS A 117 4.31 11.78 -15.79
CA HIS A 117 4.09 13.08 -15.16
C HIS A 117 3.88 12.94 -13.64
N PRO A 118 4.86 12.36 -12.91
CA PRO A 118 4.70 12.10 -11.48
C PRO A 118 4.64 13.42 -10.70
N GLU A 119 3.86 13.45 -9.63
CA GLU A 119 4.00 14.50 -8.61
C GLU A 119 5.44 14.51 -8.06
N PRO A 120 6.00 15.66 -7.66
CA PRO A 120 7.41 15.75 -7.24
C PRO A 120 7.83 14.74 -6.16
N LYS A 121 6.92 14.38 -5.25
CA LYS A 121 7.15 13.38 -4.19
C LYS A 121 7.23 11.92 -4.69
N TYR A 122 6.75 11.64 -5.90
CA TYR A 122 6.71 10.31 -6.51
C TYR A 122 7.61 10.22 -7.76
N LYS A 123 8.49 11.20 -7.98
CA LYS A 123 9.37 11.26 -9.16
C LYS A 123 10.24 10.01 -9.36
N ASP A 124 10.59 9.35 -8.26
CA ASP A 124 11.45 8.17 -8.20
C ASP A 124 10.64 6.88 -8.02
N ASN A 125 9.30 6.95 -8.01
CA ASN A 125 8.45 5.77 -7.87
C ASN A 125 8.30 5.05 -9.22
N LEU A 126 8.35 3.73 -9.12
CA LEU A 126 7.99 2.77 -10.13
C LEU A 126 6.77 1.99 -9.65
N PHE A 127 5.84 1.80 -10.56
CA PHE A 127 4.57 1.14 -10.31
C PHE A 127 4.63 -0.32 -10.77
N LEU A 128 4.51 -1.25 -9.84
CA LEU A 128 4.49 -2.69 -10.11
C LEU A 128 3.12 -3.29 -9.74
N PRO A 129 2.14 -3.30 -10.67
CA PRO A 129 0.87 -3.96 -10.46
C PRO A 129 0.99 -5.45 -10.78
N PHE A 130 0.31 -6.31 -10.02
CA PHE A 130 0.32 -7.75 -10.28
C PHE A 130 -0.96 -8.46 -9.83
N LEU A 131 -1.22 -9.59 -10.49
CA LEU A 131 -2.21 -10.58 -10.14
C LEU A 131 -1.50 -11.88 -9.72
N ASP A 132 -2.15 -12.68 -8.88
CA ASP A 132 -1.69 -13.97 -8.40
C ASP A 132 -2.87 -14.86 -7.95
N ASN A 133 -2.61 -16.13 -7.60
CA ASN A 133 -3.65 -17.13 -7.28
C ASN A 133 -4.43 -16.84 -5.98
N THR A 134 -4.03 -15.83 -5.19
CA THR A 134 -4.75 -15.36 -3.99
C THR A 134 -5.86 -14.35 -4.29
N ASN A 135 -5.85 -13.70 -5.46
CA ASN A 135 -6.84 -12.68 -5.81
C ASN A 135 -8.26 -13.28 -5.85
N GLY A 136 -9.23 -12.57 -5.28
CA GLY A 136 -10.62 -13.02 -5.18
C GLY A 136 -10.88 -14.06 -4.10
N LYS A 137 -9.83 -14.53 -3.41
CA LYS A 137 -9.93 -15.48 -2.28
C LYS A 137 -9.49 -14.80 -0.98
N THR A 138 -8.20 -14.52 -0.87
CA THR A 138 -7.57 -13.97 0.35
C THR A 138 -6.96 -12.59 0.13
N SER A 139 -6.79 -12.16 -1.13
CA SER A 139 -6.38 -10.80 -1.51
C SER A 139 -7.41 -10.17 -2.44
N TYR A 140 -7.31 -8.86 -2.67
CA TYR A 140 -8.27 -8.11 -3.48
C TYR A 140 -8.36 -8.66 -4.91
N GLU A 141 -9.56 -8.76 -5.47
CA GLU A 141 -9.80 -9.40 -6.77
C GLU A 141 -9.14 -8.69 -7.96
N GLY A 142 -9.05 -7.36 -7.93
CA GLY A 142 -8.51 -6.54 -9.02
C GLY A 142 -6.98 -6.49 -9.12
N GLY A 143 -6.28 -7.25 -8.29
CA GLY A 143 -4.82 -7.22 -8.18
C GLY A 143 -4.30 -6.30 -7.09
N ARG A 144 -2.98 -6.34 -6.89
CA ARG A 144 -2.27 -5.58 -5.86
C ARG A 144 -1.07 -4.87 -6.47
N PHE A 145 -0.62 -3.84 -5.77
CA PHE A 145 0.43 -2.96 -6.25
C PHE A 145 1.62 -2.99 -5.29
N ILE A 146 2.81 -2.78 -5.83
CA ILE A 146 4.02 -2.48 -5.06
C ILE A 146 4.59 -1.19 -5.65
N ASP A 147 4.87 -0.24 -4.77
CA ASP A 147 5.68 0.92 -5.14
C ASP A 147 7.13 0.54 -4.92
N VAL A 148 7.91 0.58 -6.00
CA VAL A 148 9.35 0.32 -6.00
C VAL A 148 10.06 1.64 -6.30
N LEU A 149 11.19 1.93 -5.68
CA LEU A 149 11.94 3.14 -5.99
C LEU A 149 12.98 2.85 -7.08
N VAL A 150 13.29 3.83 -7.92
CA VAL A 150 14.43 3.75 -8.84
C VAL A 150 15.73 3.50 -8.07
N THR A 151 15.82 3.99 -6.82
CA THR A 151 16.95 3.76 -5.91
C THR A 151 17.03 2.33 -5.36
N ASP A 152 16.01 1.49 -5.56
CA ASP A 152 16.06 0.07 -5.20
C ASP A 152 16.82 -0.76 -6.25
N GLU A 153 17.18 -0.16 -7.39
CA GLU A 153 18.07 -0.74 -8.39
C GLU A 153 19.50 -0.79 -7.83
N ASN A 154 20.11 -1.97 -7.94
CA ASN A 154 21.46 -2.26 -7.53
C ASN A 154 22.43 -2.05 -8.70
N GLU A 155 23.71 -1.84 -8.39
CA GLU A 155 24.77 -1.63 -9.39
C GLU A 155 24.93 -2.80 -10.38
N ASP A 156 24.54 -4.02 -9.99
CA ASP A 156 24.59 -5.22 -10.85
C ASP A 156 23.37 -5.37 -11.80
N GLY A 157 22.51 -4.34 -11.88
CA GLY A 157 21.33 -4.34 -12.75
C GLY A 157 20.16 -5.18 -12.22
N THR A 158 20.18 -5.54 -10.93
CA THR A 158 19.03 -6.14 -10.25
C THR A 158 18.25 -5.12 -9.44
N ILE A 159 16.98 -5.38 -9.15
CA ILE A 159 16.11 -4.54 -8.33
C ILE A 159 15.44 -5.39 -7.25
N THR A 160 15.39 -4.87 -6.03
CA THR A 160 14.73 -5.57 -4.92
C THR A 160 13.23 -5.35 -4.97
N ILE A 161 12.45 -6.42 -4.93
CA ILE A 161 10.98 -6.38 -4.86
C ILE A 161 10.54 -7.07 -3.58
N ASP A 162 9.87 -6.33 -2.71
CA ASP A 162 9.34 -6.84 -1.44
C ASP A 162 7.82 -6.98 -1.51
N PHE A 163 7.34 -8.20 -1.76
CA PHE A 163 5.91 -8.49 -1.81
C PHE A 163 5.22 -8.36 -0.44
N ASN A 164 5.97 -8.27 0.67
CA ASN A 164 5.37 -7.94 1.98
C ASN A 164 4.84 -6.50 2.02
N LYS A 165 5.25 -5.66 1.07
CA LYS A 165 4.75 -4.28 0.89
C LYS A 165 3.64 -4.19 -0.16
N ALA A 166 3.16 -5.31 -0.70
CA ALA A 166 2.06 -5.30 -1.65
C ALA A 166 0.77 -4.77 -1.00
N TYR A 167 0.08 -3.84 -1.67
CA TYR A 167 -1.11 -3.18 -1.16
C TYR A 167 -2.27 -3.21 -2.14
N ASN A 168 -3.50 -3.07 -1.62
CA ASN A 168 -4.68 -3.00 -2.47
C ASN A 168 -4.90 -1.58 -3.00
N PRO A 169 -5.38 -1.41 -4.24
CA PRO A 169 -5.79 -0.11 -4.76
C PRO A 169 -6.95 0.50 -3.96
N TYR A 170 -7.11 1.83 -4.00
CA TYR A 170 -8.10 2.52 -3.15
C TYR A 170 -9.57 2.12 -3.38
N CYS A 171 -9.93 1.71 -4.59
CA CYS A 171 -11.24 1.14 -4.94
C CYS A 171 -11.59 -0.14 -4.18
N ALA A 172 -10.58 -0.87 -3.66
CA ALA A 172 -10.81 -2.00 -2.76
C ALA A 172 -11.52 -1.57 -1.47
N TYR A 173 -11.40 -0.28 -1.10
CA TYR A 173 -11.95 0.26 0.15
C TYR A 173 -13.18 1.15 -0.06
N SER A 174 -13.31 1.79 -1.23
CA SER A 174 -14.39 2.73 -1.52
C SER A 174 -14.57 2.96 -3.02
N ASP A 175 -15.81 2.91 -3.50
CA ASP A 175 -16.15 3.01 -4.93
C ASP A 175 -15.97 4.42 -5.51
N ARG A 176 -15.62 5.41 -4.66
CA ARG A 176 -15.35 6.79 -5.09
C ARG A 176 -14.02 6.96 -5.84
N TYR A 177 -13.16 5.94 -5.84
CA TYR A 177 -11.83 6.01 -6.42
C TYR A 177 -11.79 5.35 -7.79
N SER A 178 -11.12 6.03 -8.71
CA SER A 178 -10.69 5.46 -9.98
C SER A 178 -9.32 4.82 -9.81
N CYS A 179 -9.19 3.54 -10.14
CA CYS A 179 -7.98 2.76 -9.94
C CYS A 179 -7.40 2.24 -11.25
N PRO A 180 -6.06 2.13 -11.36
CA PRO A 180 -5.42 1.40 -12.44
C PRO A 180 -5.92 -0.05 -12.53
N ILE A 181 -6.16 -0.53 -13.74
CA ILE A 181 -6.52 -1.93 -14.02
C ILE A 181 -5.22 -2.72 -14.20
N THR A 182 -5.02 -3.72 -13.35
CA THR A 182 -3.82 -4.57 -13.42
C THR A 182 -3.73 -5.29 -14.78
N PRO A 183 -2.63 -5.16 -15.53
CA PRO A 183 -2.45 -5.86 -16.79
C PRO A 183 -2.48 -7.38 -16.60
N ARG A 184 -3.16 -8.10 -17.49
CA ARG A 184 -3.24 -9.57 -17.44
C ARG A 184 -1.89 -10.25 -17.61
N ASP A 185 -0.98 -9.63 -18.37
CA ASP A 185 0.38 -10.13 -18.55
C ASP A 185 1.22 -10.05 -17.26
N ASN A 186 0.80 -9.22 -16.30
CA ASN A 186 1.40 -9.17 -14.96
C ASN A 186 0.73 -10.18 -14.01
N TYR A 187 0.61 -11.43 -14.46
CA TYR A 187 0.03 -12.51 -13.68
C TYR A 187 1.09 -13.49 -13.20
N LEU A 188 1.07 -13.77 -11.91
CA LEU A 188 1.90 -14.78 -11.26
C LEU A 188 1.06 -16.03 -11.04
N ASP A 189 1.36 -17.10 -11.78
CA ASP A 189 0.74 -18.41 -11.56
C ASP A 189 1.33 -19.12 -10.31
N THR A 190 1.09 -18.52 -9.15
CA THR A 190 1.43 -18.99 -7.81
C THR A 190 0.65 -18.18 -6.78
N GLU A 191 0.60 -18.63 -5.52
CA GLU A 191 0.03 -17.85 -4.42
C GLU A 191 1.08 -16.92 -3.79
N ILE A 192 0.80 -15.62 -3.76
CA ILE A 192 1.63 -14.64 -3.05
C ILE A 192 0.96 -14.29 -1.72
N LYS A 193 1.27 -15.07 -0.68
CA LYS A 193 0.78 -14.87 0.70
C LYS A 193 1.67 -13.88 1.46
N ALA A 194 1.82 -12.68 0.90
CA ALA A 194 2.54 -11.55 1.48
C ALA A 194 1.78 -10.24 1.21
N GLY A 195 1.94 -9.23 2.06
CA GLY A 195 1.28 -7.93 1.91
C GLY A 195 -0.14 -7.85 2.47
N VAL A 196 -0.92 -6.88 1.99
CA VAL A 196 -2.29 -6.62 2.44
C VAL A 196 -3.25 -7.70 1.94
N MET A 197 -4.14 -8.15 2.82
CA MET A 197 -5.21 -9.11 2.51
C MET A 197 -6.45 -8.41 1.93
N ALA A 198 -7.44 -9.18 1.49
CA ALA A 198 -8.71 -8.64 1.00
C ALA A 198 -9.43 -7.83 2.11
N TYR A 199 -9.87 -6.61 1.78
CA TYR A 199 -10.68 -5.80 2.69
C TYR A 199 -12.17 -6.05 2.50
N LYS A 200 -12.88 -6.30 3.60
CA LYS A 200 -14.35 -6.45 3.58
C LYS A 200 -14.99 -5.09 3.86
N LYS A 201 -15.61 -4.50 2.84
CA LYS A 201 -16.37 -3.24 2.96
C LYS A 201 -17.54 -3.43 3.97
N PRO A 202 -17.70 -2.55 4.97
CA PRO A 202 -18.71 -2.71 6.00
C PRO A 202 -20.11 -2.21 5.63
#